data_AF-A0A3B6N1E9-F1
#
_entry.id   AF-A0A3B6N1E9-F1
#
_cell.length_a   1.000
_cell.length_b   1.000
_cell.length_c   1.000
_cell.angle_alpha   90.00
_cell.angle_beta   90.00
_cell.angle_gamma   90.00
#
_symmetry.space_group_name_H-M   'P 1'
#
loop_
_entity.id
_entity.type
_entity.pdbx_description
1 polymer ?
#
loop_
_entity_poly.entity_id
_entity_poly.type
_entity_poly.pdbx_seq_one_letter_code
_entity_poly.pdbx_strand_id
1 'polypeptide(L)'
;MSTYGGTQYDIDTLVWKDQAGGNWWLQVGGNYVGYWPSSIFSYLADSASTIMWGGEVFSPDAGQTSTHMGSGHFPNEGFAKASHIKNIQVVDSSNFLNPPSDVGLITEQNNCYNVQSDTYGDWGTYIYYGGPGNNHNCP
;
A
#
# COMPACT_ATOMS: atom_id res chain seq x y z
N MET A 1 16.18 -9.17 -8.36
CA MET A 1 15.23 -10.15 -7.79
C MET A 1 15.24 -10.00 -6.28
N SER A 2 14.09 -10.13 -5.63
CA SER A 2 13.99 -10.23 -4.16
C SER A 2 14.63 -11.54 -3.69
N THR A 3 15.26 -11.54 -2.51
CA THR A 3 15.87 -12.72 -1.88
C THR A 3 15.30 -12.87 -0.48
N TYR A 4 14.86 -14.08 -0.12
CA TYR A 4 14.32 -14.36 1.21
C TYR A 4 15.36 -14.11 2.31
N GLY A 5 15.02 -13.28 3.29
CA GLY A 5 15.96 -12.84 4.34
C GLY A 5 17.05 -11.89 3.85
N GLY A 6 16.96 -11.40 2.60
CA GLY A 6 17.90 -10.46 2.02
C GLY A 6 17.65 -9.02 2.46
N THR A 7 18.53 -8.12 2.01
CA THR A 7 18.37 -6.68 2.22
C THR A 7 17.10 -6.17 1.56
N GLN A 8 16.32 -5.39 2.32
CA GLN A 8 15.15 -4.67 1.82
C GLN A 8 15.51 -3.22 1.49
N TYR A 9 14.83 -2.67 0.51
CA TYR A 9 14.97 -1.29 0.06
C TYR A 9 13.60 -0.65 0.07
N ASP A 10 13.55 0.61 0.48
CA ASP A 10 12.33 1.40 0.53
C ASP A 10 12.33 2.42 -0.60
N ILE A 11 11.14 2.82 -1.03
CA ILE A 11 10.96 3.95 -1.94
C ILE A 11 9.87 4.86 -1.39
N ASP A 12 10.22 6.13 -1.21
CA ASP A 12 9.28 7.12 -0.71
C ASP A 12 8.27 7.47 -1.79
N THR A 13 6.98 7.36 -1.48
CA THR A 13 5.89 7.68 -2.39
C THR A 13 4.93 8.66 -1.72
N LEU A 14 4.60 9.75 -2.40
CA LEU A 14 3.66 10.75 -1.92
C LEU A 14 2.64 11.07 -3.01
N VAL A 15 1.36 10.94 -2.68
CA VAL A 15 0.24 11.43 -3.49
C VAL A 15 -0.49 12.49 -2.68
N TRP A 16 -0.66 13.68 -3.25
CA TRP A 16 -1.32 14.79 -2.57
C TRP A 16 -2.01 15.72 -3.55
N LYS A 17 -2.97 16.49 -3.05
CA LYS A 17 -3.61 17.56 -3.78
C LYS A 17 -2.99 18.90 -3.35
N ASP A 18 -2.49 19.69 -4.29
CA ASP A 18 -1.87 20.97 -3.97
C ASP A 18 -2.92 22.05 -3.63
N GLN A 19 -2.62 22.93 -2.67
CA GLN A 19 -3.56 23.98 -2.25
C GLN A 19 -3.68 25.15 -3.23
N ALA A 20 -2.68 25.37 -4.08
CA ALA A 20 -2.59 26.57 -4.91
C ALA A 20 -3.49 26.47 -6.15
N GLY A 21 -3.41 25.33 -6.85
CA GLY A 21 -4.17 25.01 -8.05
C GLY A 21 -5.19 23.89 -7.85
N GLY A 22 -5.16 23.18 -6.71
CA GLY A 22 -6.11 22.11 -6.44
C GLY A 22 -5.88 20.89 -7.33
N ASN A 23 -4.65 20.59 -7.73
CA ASN A 23 -4.35 19.46 -8.62
C ASN A 23 -3.62 18.36 -7.86
N TRP A 24 -3.73 17.13 -8.36
CA TRP A 24 -3.09 15.97 -7.76
C TRP A 24 -1.68 15.77 -8.30
N TRP A 25 -0.78 15.43 -7.42
CA TRP A 25 0.63 15.17 -7.71
C TRP A 25 1.03 13.79 -7.20
N LEU A 26 1.94 13.15 -7.91
CA LEU A 26 2.64 11.94 -7.47
C LEU A 26 4.14 12.22 -7.47
N GLN A 27 4.75 11.97 -6.32
CA GLN A 27 6.20 11.98 -6.14
C GLN A 27 6.67 10.58 -5.77
N VAL A 28 7.77 10.14 -6.39
CA VAL A 28 8.41 8.86 -6.15
C VAL A 28 9.91 9.08 -5.99
N GLY A 29 10.47 8.67 -4.85
CA GLY A 29 11.88 8.89 -4.50
C GLY A 29 12.30 10.36 -4.56
N GLY A 30 11.41 11.28 -4.15
CA GLY A 30 11.64 12.72 -4.22
C GLY A 30 11.43 13.37 -5.59
N ASN A 31 11.16 12.60 -6.65
CA ASN A 31 10.96 13.13 -8.00
C ASN A 31 9.47 13.24 -8.34
N TYR A 32 9.05 14.36 -8.93
CA TYR A 32 7.69 14.48 -9.48
C TYR A 32 7.57 13.60 -10.72
N VAL A 33 6.69 12.60 -10.66
CA VAL A 33 6.49 11.63 -11.75
C VAL A 33 5.06 11.60 -12.27
N GLY A 34 4.11 12.21 -11.57
CA GLY A 34 2.72 12.27 -12.00
C GLY A 34 2.03 13.59 -11.64
N TYR A 35 1.09 13.98 -12.49
CA TYR A 35 0.27 15.18 -12.36
C TYR A 35 -1.12 14.91 -12.95
N TRP A 36 -2.16 15.26 -12.20
CA TRP A 36 -3.55 15.13 -12.65
C TRP A 36 -4.35 16.37 -12.24
N PRO A 37 -4.86 17.16 -13.21
CA PRO A 37 -5.77 18.26 -12.91
C PRO A 37 -7.01 17.77 -12.15
N SER A 38 -7.53 18.53 -11.17
CA SER A 38 -8.78 18.12 -10.50
C SER A 38 -9.95 17.92 -11.46
N SER A 39 -9.97 18.67 -12.57
CA SER A 39 -11.05 18.64 -13.56
C SER A 39 -11.23 17.31 -14.30
N ILE A 40 -10.24 16.41 -14.28
CA ILE A 40 -10.40 15.08 -14.90
C ILE A 40 -11.07 14.07 -13.97
N PHE A 41 -11.21 14.40 -12.69
CA PHE A 41 -11.80 13.54 -11.70
C PHE A 41 -13.26 13.90 -11.43
N SER A 42 -14.09 12.87 -11.24
CA SER A 42 -15.45 13.01 -10.73
C SER A 42 -15.49 12.94 -9.21
N TYR A 43 -14.82 11.95 -8.61
CA TYR A 43 -14.86 11.69 -7.17
C TYR A 43 -13.67 12.24 -6.38
N LEU A 44 -12.55 12.50 -7.06
CA LEU A 44 -11.33 13.04 -6.45
C LEU A 44 -11.13 14.53 -6.78
N ALA A 45 -12.12 15.19 -7.39
CA ALA A 45 -12.01 16.60 -7.75
C ALA A 45 -11.72 17.48 -6.53
N ASP A 46 -12.41 17.21 -5.40
CA ASP A 46 -12.32 18.01 -4.16
C ASP A 46 -11.35 17.41 -3.14
N SER A 47 -11.55 16.15 -2.76
CA SER A 47 -10.70 15.43 -1.80
C SER A 47 -10.90 13.92 -1.92
N ALA A 48 -10.00 13.14 -1.32
CA ALA A 48 -10.24 11.71 -1.13
C ALA A 48 -11.11 11.49 0.12
N SER A 49 -12.15 10.65 -0.01
CA SER A 49 -12.97 10.19 1.13
C SER A 49 -12.46 8.87 1.72
N THR A 50 -11.61 8.15 0.98
CA THR A 50 -11.03 6.87 1.38
C THR A 50 -9.62 6.79 0.84
N ILE A 51 -8.71 6.30 1.67
CA ILE A 51 -7.30 6.08 1.33
C ILE A 51 -6.97 4.65 1.70
N MET A 52 -6.32 3.93 0.79
CA MET A 52 -5.97 2.52 0.97
C MET A 52 -4.50 2.32 0.60
N TRP A 53 -3.84 1.42 1.32
CA TRP A 53 -2.48 0.97 1.06
C TRP A 53 -2.50 -0.56 1.06
N GLY A 54 -1.71 -1.18 0.18
CA GLY A 54 -1.62 -2.63 0.11
C GLY A 54 -1.25 -3.10 -1.28
N GLY A 55 -1.81 -4.26 -1.65
CA GLY A 55 -1.66 -4.84 -2.97
C GLY A 55 -2.99 -5.44 -3.43
N GLU A 56 -3.14 -5.54 -4.75
CA GLU A 56 -4.28 -6.16 -5.39
C GLU A 56 -3.76 -7.26 -6.33
N VAL A 57 -4.42 -8.41 -6.32
CA VAL A 57 -4.18 -9.47 -7.29
C VAL A 57 -5.49 -9.75 -7.99
N PHE A 58 -5.50 -9.57 -9.30
CA PHE A 58 -6.63 -9.91 -10.16
C PHE A 58 -6.31 -11.12 -11.01
N SER A 59 -7.27 -12.05 -11.12
CA SER A 59 -7.19 -13.21 -12.00
C SER A 59 -8.51 -13.35 -12.77
N PRO A 60 -8.47 -13.48 -14.11
CA PRO A 60 -9.67 -13.67 -14.92
C PRO A 60 -10.26 -15.08 -14.77
N ASP A 61 -9.45 -16.05 -14.34
CA ASP A 61 -9.90 -17.42 -14.12
C ASP A 61 -10.59 -17.55 -12.76
N ALA A 62 -11.72 -18.27 -12.72
CA ALA A 62 -12.51 -18.49 -11.50
C ALA A 62 -11.83 -19.40 -10.44
N GLY A 63 -10.57 -19.78 -10.67
CA GLY A 63 -9.76 -20.60 -9.77
C GLY A 63 -8.76 -19.77 -8.96
N GLN A 64 -8.03 -20.44 -8.08
CA GLN A 64 -6.95 -19.82 -7.33
C GLN A 64 -5.83 -19.35 -8.25
N THR A 65 -5.47 -18.09 -8.10
CA THR A 65 -4.29 -17.52 -8.77
C THR A 65 -3.00 -18.03 -8.13
N SER A 66 -2.01 -18.38 -8.95
CA SER A 66 -0.63 -18.68 -8.52
C SER A 66 0.26 -17.44 -8.44
N THR A 67 -0.31 -16.25 -8.65
CA THR A 67 0.43 -14.99 -8.60
C THR A 67 0.81 -14.67 -7.17
N HIS A 68 2.10 -14.50 -6.90
CA HIS A 68 2.55 -14.03 -5.60
C HIS A 68 2.22 -12.55 -5.40
N MET A 69 1.63 -12.19 -4.26
CA MET A 69 1.50 -10.79 -3.85
C MET A 69 2.76 -10.35 -3.10
N GLY A 70 3.38 -9.26 -3.54
CA GLY A 70 4.61 -8.76 -2.94
C GLY A 70 5.74 -9.78 -3.08
N SER A 71 6.32 -10.21 -1.95
CA SER A 71 7.34 -11.26 -1.91
C SER A 71 6.78 -12.68 -2.05
N GLY A 72 5.46 -12.85 -2.00
CA GLY A 72 4.80 -14.17 -1.94
C GLY A 72 4.74 -14.79 -0.54
N HIS A 73 5.31 -14.12 0.46
CA HIS A 73 5.32 -14.57 1.85
C HIS A 73 4.21 -13.91 2.65
N PHE A 74 3.74 -14.61 3.68
CA PHE A 74 2.70 -14.10 4.56
C PHE A 74 3.24 -13.04 5.52
N PRO A 75 2.40 -12.09 5.95
CA PRO A 75 2.82 -10.95 6.76
C PRO A 75 3.42 -11.33 8.12
N ASN A 76 3.04 -12.46 8.70
CA ASN A 76 3.56 -12.96 9.97
C ASN A 76 5.05 -13.35 9.91
N GLU A 77 5.61 -13.48 8.71
CA GLU A 77 7.05 -13.72 8.55
C GLU A 77 7.88 -12.45 8.80
N GLY A 78 7.30 -11.26 8.66
CA GLY A 78 7.88 -9.98 9.04
C GLY A 78 9.07 -9.52 8.19
N PHE A 79 9.92 -8.70 8.81
CA PHE A 79 11.03 -8.01 8.15
C PHE A 79 11.95 -8.96 7.36
N ALA A 80 12.46 -8.49 6.23
CA ALA A 80 13.30 -9.22 5.28
C ALA A 80 12.62 -10.42 4.58
N LYS A 81 11.35 -10.71 4.86
CA LYS A 81 10.63 -11.87 4.30
C LYS A 81 9.31 -11.46 3.65
N ALA A 82 8.45 -10.75 4.39
CA ALA A 82 7.21 -10.20 3.89
C ALA A 82 7.45 -8.84 3.20
N SER A 83 6.56 -8.49 2.26
CA SER A 83 6.49 -7.13 1.73
C SER A 83 5.86 -6.19 2.76
N HIS A 84 6.30 -4.94 2.77
CA HIS A 84 5.78 -3.93 3.70
C HIS A 84 5.50 -2.60 3.01
N ILE A 85 4.60 -1.84 3.62
CA ILE A 85 4.47 -0.40 3.45
C ILE A 85 4.63 0.19 4.84
N LYS A 86 5.57 1.11 5.02
CA LYS A 86 5.88 1.71 6.33
C LYS A 86 5.83 3.22 6.27
N ASN A 87 5.86 3.84 7.45
CA ASN A 87 5.71 5.28 7.63
C ASN A 87 4.45 5.81 6.91
N ILE A 88 3.34 5.09 7.07
CA ILE A 88 2.06 5.45 6.47
C ILE A 88 1.59 6.77 7.12
N GLN A 89 1.33 7.75 6.26
CA GLN A 89 0.85 9.07 6.64
C GLN A 89 -0.19 9.56 5.63
N VAL A 90 -1.04 10.48 6.05
CA VAL A 90 -2.09 11.13 5.26
C VAL A 90 -1.83 12.62 5.22
N VAL A 91 -1.94 13.20 4.02
CA VAL A 91 -1.90 14.66 3.85
C VAL A 91 -3.27 15.24 4.20
N ASP A 92 -3.31 16.12 5.19
CA ASP A 92 -4.54 16.82 5.59
C ASP A 92 -4.84 18.04 4.70
N SER A 93 -5.96 18.72 4.99
CA SER A 93 -6.39 19.91 4.26
C SER A 93 -5.45 21.11 4.40
N SER A 94 -4.56 21.10 5.40
CA SER A 94 -3.52 22.09 5.63
C SER A 94 -2.19 21.70 4.98
N ASN A 95 -2.16 20.63 4.17
CA ASN A 95 -0.98 20.04 3.54
C ASN A 95 0.08 19.54 4.54
N PHE A 96 -0.33 19.11 5.74
CA PHE A 96 0.55 18.43 6.68
C PHE A 96 0.41 16.91 6.59
N LEU A 97 1.53 16.21 6.73
CA LEU A 97 1.58 14.76 6.87
C LEU A 97 1.29 14.37 8.32
N ASN A 98 0.24 13.58 8.51
CA ASN A 98 -0.16 13.07 9.81
C ASN A 98 -0.24 11.55 9.78
N PRO A 99 0.17 10.83 10.83
CA PRO A 99 -0.12 9.41 10.93
C PRO A 99 -1.64 9.17 10.93
N PRO A 100 -2.13 8.07 10.34
CA PRO A 100 -3.54 7.73 10.42
C PRO A 100 -3.93 7.42 11.88
N SER A 101 -5.14 7.79 12.27
CA SER A 101 -5.65 7.52 13.63
C SER A 101 -6.01 6.05 13.86
N ASP A 102 -6.38 5.33 12.81
CA ASP A 102 -6.63 3.88 12.80
C ASP A 102 -6.45 3.34 11.38
N VAL A 103 -6.09 2.06 11.24
CA VAL A 103 -5.91 1.38 9.95
C VAL A 103 -6.81 0.15 9.91
N GLY A 104 -7.88 0.24 9.13
CA GLY A 104 -8.72 -0.91 8.81
C GLY A 104 -8.00 -1.89 7.90
N LEU A 105 -8.10 -3.18 8.19
CA LEU A 105 -7.55 -4.25 7.36
C LEU A 105 -8.62 -4.86 6.47
N ILE A 106 -8.37 -4.93 5.18
CA ILE A 106 -9.26 -5.51 4.17
C ILE A 106 -8.53 -6.66 3.48
N THR A 107 -9.17 -7.83 3.46
CA THR A 107 -8.65 -9.02 2.78
C THR A 107 -9.83 -9.95 2.48
N GLU A 108 -9.90 -10.45 1.24
CA GLU A 108 -10.99 -11.31 0.79
C GLU A 108 -10.75 -12.79 1.16
N GLN A 109 -9.50 -13.25 1.07
CA GLN A 109 -9.12 -14.65 1.29
C GLN A 109 -7.81 -14.74 2.09
N ASN A 110 -7.92 -14.67 3.41
CA ASN A 110 -6.77 -14.57 4.35
C ASN A 110 -5.77 -15.73 4.24
N ASN A 111 -6.21 -16.90 3.76
CA ASN A 111 -5.34 -18.05 3.57
C ASN A 111 -4.55 -18.01 2.25
N CYS A 112 -4.88 -17.10 1.34
CA CYS A 112 -4.23 -16.94 0.04
C CYS A 112 -3.34 -15.69 0.04
N TYR A 113 -3.89 -14.58 0.55
CA TYR A 113 -3.22 -13.31 0.77
C TYR A 113 -3.70 -12.73 2.08
N ASN A 114 -2.81 -12.08 2.83
CA ASN A 114 -3.17 -11.49 4.11
C ASN A 114 -2.39 -10.19 4.34
N VAL A 115 -2.85 -9.42 5.33
CA VAL A 115 -2.25 -8.16 5.75
C VAL A 115 -2.29 -8.08 7.28
N GLN A 116 -1.24 -7.49 7.87
CA GLN A 116 -1.17 -7.18 9.29
C GLN A 116 -0.62 -5.76 9.44
N SER A 117 -1.19 -4.99 10.37
CA SER A 117 -0.74 -3.64 10.70
C SER A 117 -0.17 -3.57 12.11
N ASP A 118 0.79 -2.68 12.31
CA ASP A 118 1.29 -2.31 13.63
C ASP A 118 1.89 -0.89 13.58
N THR A 119 2.28 -0.34 14.74
CA THR A 119 2.97 0.95 14.84
C THR A 119 4.17 0.84 15.78
N TYR A 120 5.37 1.09 15.27
CA TYR A 120 6.59 0.90 16.06
C TYR A 120 7.75 1.82 15.66
N GLY A 121 8.25 2.62 16.61
CA GLY A 121 9.47 3.40 16.45
C GLY A 121 9.56 4.15 15.12
N ASP A 122 10.71 4.03 14.46
CA ASP A 122 10.99 4.68 13.17
C ASP A 122 10.22 4.09 11.97
N TRP A 123 9.51 2.97 12.16
CA TRP A 123 8.62 2.43 11.13
C TRP A 123 7.31 3.21 11.03
N GLY A 124 6.98 4.03 12.03
CA GLY A 124 5.67 4.69 12.13
C GLY A 124 4.55 3.64 12.11
N THR A 125 3.40 4.01 11.56
CA THR A 125 2.36 3.04 11.22
C THR A 125 2.75 2.30 9.94
N TYR A 126 2.67 0.98 9.96
CA TYR A 126 3.08 0.15 8.84
C TYR A 126 2.16 -1.07 8.67
N ILE A 127 2.23 -1.67 7.49
CA ILE A 127 1.64 -2.97 7.21
C ILE A 127 2.70 -3.92 6.67
N TYR A 128 2.60 -5.19 7.05
CA TYR A 128 3.11 -6.29 6.25
C TYR A 128 1.96 -6.86 5.43
N TYR A 129 2.21 -7.24 4.19
CA TYR A 129 1.22 -7.83 3.31
C TYR A 129 1.85 -8.81 2.34
N GLY A 130 1.05 -9.75 1.85
CA GLY A 130 1.48 -10.69 0.83
C GLY A 130 0.81 -12.05 0.95
N GLY A 131 1.35 -13.01 0.21
CA GLY A 131 0.91 -14.39 0.20
C GLY A 131 1.16 -15.03 -1.17
N PRO A 132 1.22 -16.37 -1.22
CA PRO A 132 1.54 -17.09 -2.45
C PRO A 132 0.35 -17.22 -3.39
N GLY A 133 -0.87 -16.85 -2.96
CA GLY A 133 -2.09 -17.19 -3.68
C GLY A 133 -2.39 -18.67 -3.50
N ASN A 134 -2.22 -19.48 -4.54
CA ASN A 134 -2.47 -20.91 -4.55
C ASN A 134 -1.57 -21.66 -3.56
N ASN A 135 -2.18 -22.22 -2.52
CA ASN A 135 -1.55 -23.07 -1.52
C ASN A 135 -2.58 -24.01 -0.89
N HIS A 136 -2.12 -25.03 -0.15
CA HIS A 136 -3.00 -26.05 0.42
C HIS A 136 -4.12 -25.52 1.35
N ASN A 137 -3.92 -24.36 1.96
CA ASN A 137 -4.89 -23.75 2.88
C ASN A 137 -5.76 -22.68 2.21
N CYS A 138 -5.41 -22.26 0.99
CA CYS A 138 -6.25 -21.40 0.16
C CYS A 138 -7.42 -22.28 -0.36
N PRO A 139 -8.68 -21.85 -0.20
CA PRO A 139 -9.87 -22.62 -0.62
C PRO A 139 -10.26 -22.42 -2.09
#